data_AF-A0AAE5SY79-F1
#
_entry.id   AF-A0AAE5SY79-F1
#
_cell.length_a   1.000
_cell.length_b   1.000
_cell.length_c   1.000
_cell.angle_alpha   90.00
_cell.angle_beta   90.00
_cell.angle_gamma   90.00
#
_symmetry.space_group_name_H-M   'P 1'
#
loop_
_entity.id
_entity.type
_entity.pdbx_description
1 polymer ?
#
loop_
_entity_poly.entity_id
_entity_poly.type
_entity_poly.pdbx_seq_one_letter_code
_entity_poly.pdbx_strand_id
1 'polypeptide(L)'
;MLKNEIHRIYLEKNNNEVTINRFNVTYHYTILEQINDLPQYGYAVLNHLYANPGLEADFERVFLNRDKHLENTEGFENLLFLKPHSTHEHHVIITFWQDEAAYKHWQESQEYKASHKNRGTKQGADKSIVNRNLSFNISLEFK
;
A
#
# COMPACT_ATOMS: atom_id res chain seq x y z
N MET A 1 2.08 -3.16 17.30
CA MET A 1 2.87 -2.06 16.72
C MET A 1 4.03 -2.67 15.99
N LEU A 2 4.17 -2.37 14.70
CA LEU A 2 5.29 -2.79 13.85
C LEU A 2 6.32 -1.66 13.79
N LYS A 3 7.61 -1.99 13.90
CA LYS A 3 8.67 -0.98 13.99
C LYS A 3 9.81 -1.25 13.03
N ASN A 4 10.33 -0.17 12.45
CA ASN A 4 11.63 -0.13 11.82
C ASN A 4 12.48 0.94 12.52
N GLU A 5 13.31 0.51 13.46
CA GLU A 5 14.11 1.43 14.29
C GLU A 5 15.21 2.14 13.48
N ILE A 6 15.71 1.52 12.40
CA ILE A 6 16.76 2.09 11.54
C ILE A 6 16.27 3.39 10.89
N HIS A 7 15.07 3.35 10.32
CA HIS A 7 14.47 4.50 9.63
C HIS A 7 13.48 5.26 10.50
N ARG A 8 13.27 4.82 11.75
CA ARG A 8 12.31 5.38 12.71
C ARG A 8 10.91 5.48 12.11
N ILE A 9 10.46 4.38 11.51
CA ILE A 9 9.12 4.24 10.95
C ILE A 9 8.34 3.27 11.83
N TYR A 10 7.15 3.70 12.26
CA TYR A 10 6.30 2.94 13.17
C TYR A 10 4.90 2.83 12.58
N LEU A 11 4.31 1.65 12.63
CA LEU A 11 2.94 1.38 12.20
C LEU A 11 2.14 0.82 13.37
N GLU A 12 1.05 1.49 13.69
CA GLU A 12 0.09 1.05 14.70
C GLU A 12 -1.28 0.89 14.08
N LYS A 13 -1.96 -0.22 14.39
CA LYS A 13 -3.34 -0.47 13.99
C LYS A 13 -4.21 -0.50 15.24
N ASN A 14 -5.31 0.25 15.22
CA ASN A 14 -6.33 0.24 16.27
C ASN A 14 -7.71 0.15 15.62
N ASN A 15 -8.39 -0.98 15.79
CA ASN A 15 -9.65 -1.28 15.13
C ASN A 15 -9.56 -1.08 13.61
N ASN A 16 -10.27 -0.07 13.09
CA ASN A 16 -10.33 0.29 11.68
C ASN A 16 -9.41 1.46 11.31
N GLU A 17 -8.53 1.88 12.21
CA GLU A 17 -7.58 2.96 11.99
C GLU A 17 -6.13 2.45 11.99
N VAL A 18 -5.30 3.13 11.21
CA VAL A 18 -3.85 2.92 11.18
C VAL A 18 -3.16 4.26 11.34
N THR A 19 -2.12 4.26 12.16
CA THR A 19 -1.20 5.38 12.33
C THR A 19 0.15 4.98 11.76
N ILE A 20 0.72 5.80 10.88
CA ILE A 20 2.08 5.64 10.36
C ILE A 20 2.90 6.85 10.82
N ASN A 21 3.85 6.62 11.72
CA ASN A 21 4.85 7.62 12.04
C ASN A 21 6.05 7.45 11.09
N ARG A 22 6.42 8.52 10.39
CA ARG A 22 7.59 8.56 9.51
C ARG A 22 8.24 9.93 9.59
N PHE A 23 9.55 9.96 9.79
CA PHE A 23 10.33 11.21 9.92
C PHE A 23 9.78 12.16 11.00
N ASN A 24 9.37 11.62 12.14
CA ASN A 24 8.75 12.36 13.26
C ASN A 24 7.40 13.03 12.92
N VAL A 25 6.76 12.66 11.82
CA VAL A 25 5.40 13.09 11.47
C VAL A 25 4.49 11.88 11.54
N THR A 26 3.36 12.06 12.23
CA THR A 26 2.34 11.02 12.40
C THR A 26 1.20 11.26 11.42
N TYR A 27 0.91 10.25 10.61
CA TYR A 27 -0.17 10.25 9.63
C TYR A 27 -1.27 9.29 10.10
N HIS A 28 -2.52 9.71 9.99
CA HIS A 28 -3.69 8.95 10.44
C HIS A 28 -4.52 8.49 9.25
N TYR A 29 -4.95 7.24 9.31
CA TYR A 29 -5.65 6.59 8.22
C TYR A 29 -6.86 5.80 8.69
N THR A 30 -7.89 5.76 7.85
CA THR A 30 -8.97 4.78 7.92
C THR A 30 -8.67 3.61 6.98
N ILE A 31 -8.86 2.38 7.45
CA ILE A 31 -8.75 1.19 6.62
C ILE A 31 -9.99 1.10 5.72
N LEU A 32 -9.76 1.12 4.40
CA LEU A 32 -10.79 0.89 3.37
C LEU A 32 -10.91 -0.59 3.01
N GLU A 33 -9.79 -1.31 3.05
CA GLU A 33 -9.73 -2.74 2.77
C GLU A 33 -8.59 -3.36 3.57
N GLN A 34 -8.83 -4.57 4.06
CA GLN A 34 -7.83 -5.40 4.71
C GLN A 34 -7.95 -6.84 4.19
N ILE A 35 -6.81 -7.45 3.90
CA ILE A 35 -6.69 -8.89 3.63
C ILE A 35 -5.78 -9.46 4.71
N ASN A 36 -6.29 -10.47 5.43
CA ASN A 36 -5.67 -11.08 6.62
C ASN A 36 -5.40 -10.07 7.76
N ASP A 37 -5.04 -10.57 8.94
CA ASP A 37 -4.62 -9.71 10.04
C ASP A 37 -3.19 -9.19 9.86
N LEU A 38 -2.88 -8.09 10.54
CA LEU A 38 -1.55 -7.50 10.50
C LEU A 38 -0.53 -8.50 11.07
N PRO A 39 0.59 -8.78 10.37
CA PRO A 39 1.58 -9.74 10.86
C PRO A 39 2.38 -9.16 12.03
N GLN A 40 3.11 -10.03 12.73
CA GLN A 40 3.98 -9.62 13.85
C GLN A 40 5.29 -8.98 13.37
N TYR A 41 5.78 -9.41 12.20
CA TYR A 41 7.00 -8.92 11.54
C TYR A 41 6.85 -9.18 10.04
N GLY A 42 7.75 -8.65 9.21
CA GLY A 42 7.77 -8.98 7.78
C GLY A 42 8.35 -7.87 6.92
N TYR A 43 8.55 -8.17 5.64
CA TYR A 43 8.93 -7.18 4.64
C TYR A 43 7.69 -6.46 4.11
N ALA A 44 7.62 -5.15 4.32
CA ALA A 44 6.50 -4.34 3.87
C ALA A 44 6.87 -3.48 2.67
N VAL A 45 5.90 -3.33 1.77
CA VAL A 45 5.95 -2.38 0.67
C VAL A 45 4.75 -1.45 0.79
N LEU A 46 5.03 -0.18 1.04
CA LEU A 46 4.07 0.91 1.21
C LEU A 46 4.04 1.72 -0.08
N ASN A 47 2.97 1.59 -0.85
CA ASN A 47 2.73 2.39 -2.04
C ASN A 47 1.95 3.64 -1.64
N HIS A 48 2.63 4.79 -1.60
CA HIS A 48 2.03 6.10 -1.35
C HIS A 48 1.51 6.66 -2.67
N LEU A 49 0.18 6.67 -2.83
CA LEU A 49 -0.51 7.06 -4.04
C LEU A 49 -1.21 8.40 -3.83
N TYR A 50 -0.82 9.38 -4.63
CA TYR A 50 -1.44 10.71 -4.59
C TYR A 50 -2.61 10.73 -5.58
N ALA A 51 -3.83 10.77 -5.08
CA ALA A 51 -5.01 11.05 -5.90
C ALA A 51 -5.02 12.54 -6.27
N ASN A 52 -5.32 12.88 -7.52
CA ASN A 52 -5.48 14.29 -7.91
C ASN A 52 -6.67 14.91 -7.16
N PRO A 53 -6.59 16.20 -6.76
CA PRO A 53 -7.64 16.83 -5.97
C PRO A 53 -9.02 16.74 -6.62
N GLY A 54 -10.02 16.32 -5.86
CA GLY A 54 -11.39 16.15 -6.32
C GLY A 54 -11.69 14.79 -6.97
N LEU A 55 -10.68 13.91 -7.11
CA LEU A 55 -10.82 12.58 -7.69
C LEU A 55 -10.58 11.45 -6.66
N GLU A 56 -10.52 11.77 -5.37
CA GLU A 56 -10.24 10.81 -4.30
C GLU A 56 -11.30 9.72 -4.22
N ALA A 57 -12.59 10.06 -4.37
CA ALA A 57 -13.67 9.08 -4.36
C ALA A 57 -13.59 8.12 -5.56
N ASP A 58 -13.20 8.64 -6.74
CA ASP A 58 -12.99 7.83 -7.93
C ASP A 58 -11.78 6.92 -7.78
N PHE A 59 -10.69 7.44 -7.21
CA PHE A 59 -9.52 6.67 -6.83
C PHE A 59 -9.89 5.51 -5.90
N GLU A 60 -10.59 5.79 -4.81
CA GLU A 60 -11.02 4.77 -3.83
C GLU A 60 -11.86 3.68 -4.51
N ARG A 61 -12.84 4.07 -5.33
CA ARG A 61 -13.68 3.14 -6.08
C ARG A 61 -12.89 2.27 -7.07
N VAL A 62 -12.00 2.87 -7.85
CA VAL A 62 -11.20 2.12 -8.84
C VAL A 62 -10.29 1.12 -8.15
N PHE A 63 -9.60 1.54 -7.08
CA PHE A 63 -8.68 0.65 -6.38
C PHE A 63 -9.41 -0.42 -5.57
N LEU A 64 -10.58 -0.16 -4.98
CA LEU A 64 -11.38 -1.19 -4.29
C LEU A 64 -11.87 -2.30 -5.23
N ASN A 65 -12.07 -1.98 -6.51
CA ASN A 65 -12.51 -2.92 -7.55
C ASN A 65 -11.34 -3.52 -8.36
N ARG A 66 -10.08 -3.32 -7.92
CA ARG A 66 -8.92 -3.92 -8.59
C ARG A 66 -8.94 -5.45 -8.47
N ASP A 67 -8.36 -6.14 -9.43
CA ASP A 67 -8.19 -7.60 -9.38
C ASP A 67 -7.35 -8.00 -8.15
N LYS A 68 -7.91 -8.88 -7.32
CA LYS A 68 -7.34 -9.30 -6.03
C LYS A 68 -6.77 -10.72 -6.17
N HIS A 69 -5.54 -10.83 -6.67
CA HIS A 69 -4.86 -12.12 -6.84
C HIS A 69 -3.74 -12.39 -5.82
N LEU A 70 -3.60 -11.53 -4.81
CA LEU A 70 -2.50 -11.62 -3.85
C LEU A 70 -2.63 -12.77 -2.84
N GLU A 71 -3.85 -13.12 -2.44
CA GLU A 71 -4.10 -14.09 -1.35
C GLU A 71 -3.48 -15.48 -1.57
N ASN A 72 -3.37 -15.92 -2.83
CA ASN A 72 -2.80 -17.23 -3.17
C ASN A 72 -1.31 -17.16 -3.51
N THR A 73 -0.67 -16.02 -3.32
CA THR A 73 0.75 -15.85 -3.62
C THR A 73 1.59 -16.37 -2.46
N GLU A 74 2.57 -17.24 -2.77
CA GLU A 74 3.50 -17.75 -1.77
C GLU A 74 4.25 -16.60 -1.07
N GLY A 75 4.28 -16.64 0.27
CA GLY A 75 4.93 -15.63 1.10
C GLY A 75 4.16 -14.31 1.25
N PHE A 76 2.97 -14.15 0.66
CA PHE A 76 2.08 -13.01 0.96
C PHE A 76 1.44 -13.19 2.33
N GLU A 77 1.44 -12.14 3.16
CA GLU A 77 0.91 -12.21 4.52
C GLU A 77 -0.32 -11.33 4.72
N ASN A 78 -0.26 -10.07 4.28
CA ASN A 78 -1.31 -9.09 4.56
C ASN A 78 -1.36 -7.98 3.51
N LEU A 79 -2.56 -7.42 3.32
CA LEU A 79 -2.74 -6.15 2.60
C LEU A 79 -3.57 -5.18 3.44
N LEU A 80 -3.19 -3.90 3.41
CA LEU A 80 -4.00 -2.78 3.89
C LEU A 80 -4.16 -1.74 2.78
N PHE A 81 -5.39 -1.29 2.53
CA PHE A 81 -5.66 -0.08 1.76
C PHE A 81 -6.15 1.03 2.69
N LEU A 82 -5.41 2.13 2.73
CA LEU A 82 -5.53 3.17 3.73
C LEU A 82 -5.93 4.50 3.09
N LYS A 83 -6.97 5.12 3.66
CA LYS A 83 -7.45 6.47 3.34
C LYS A 83 -6.90 7.48 4.34
N PRO A 84 -6.22 8.55 3.92
CA PRO A 84 -5.71 9.56 4.84
C PRO A 84 -6.86 10.34 5.47
N HIS A 85 -6.70 10.76 6.72
CA HIS A 85 -7.63 11.66 7.41
C HIS A 85 -7.50 13.12 6.95
N SER A 86 -6.31 13.51 6.51
CA SER A 86 -6.07 14.86 5.99
C SER A 86 -6.30 14.93 4.48
N THR A 87 -6.73 16.09 4.00
CA THR A 87 -6.75 16.41 2.57
C THR A 87 -5.35 16.56 2.01
N HIS A 88 -5.16 16.31 0.72
CA HIS A 88 -3.87 16.45 0.02
C HIS A 88 -2.74 15.54 0.55
N GLU A 89 -3.10 14.46 1.25
CA GLU A 89 -2.19 13.39 1.63
C GLU A 89 -2.37 12.16 0.74
N HIS A 90 -1.37 11.28 0.74
CA HIS A 90 -1.40 10.05 -0.04
C HIS A 90 -2.31 9.02 0.61
N HIS A 91 -3.14 8.35 -0.20
CA HIS A 91 -3.60 7.01 0.13
C HIS A 91 -2.40 6.06 0.17
N VAL A 92 -2.49 5.02 0.99
CA VAL A 92 -1.39 4.06 1.14
C VAL A 92 -1.92 2.65 0.93
N ILE A 93 -1.32 1.91 0.00
CA ILE A 93 -1.51 0.46 -0.10
C ILE A 93 -0.27 -0.22 0.45
N ILE A 94 -0.42 -0.94 1.56
CA ILE A 94 0.64 -1.70 2.20
C ILE A 94 0.44 -3.17 1.87
N THR A 95 1.50 -3.83 1.41
CA THR A 95 1.57 -5.29 1.34
C THR A 95 2.68 -5.80 2.24
N PHE A 96 2.39 -6.78 3.08
CA PHE A 96 3.37 -7.50 3.88
C PHE A 96 3.66 -8.86 3.27
N TRP A 97 4.93 -9.21 3.35
CA TRP A 97 5.53 -10.43 2.83
C TRP A 97 6.39 -11.05 3.92
N GLN A 98 6.50 -12.37 3.90
CA GLN A 98 7.35 -13.12 4.81
C GLN A 98 8.79 -12.57 4.82
N ASP A 99 9.32 -12.24 3.65
CA ASP A 99 10.61 -11.58 3.47
C ASP A 99 10.70 -10.82 2.13
N GLU A 100 11.83 -10.13 1.91
CA GLU A 100 12.08 -9.40 0.66
C GLU A 100 12.17 -10.33 -0.56
N ALA A 101 12.62 -11.58 -0.38
CA ALA A 101 12.78 -12.53 -1.47
C ALA A 101 11.42 -13.00 -2.01
N ALA A 102 10.46 -13.28 -1.13
CA ALA A 102 9.08 -13.59 -1.49
C ALA A 102 8.44 -12.44 -2.30
N TYR A 103 8.63 -11.20 -1.85
CA TYR A 103 8.17 -10.03 -2.60
C TYR A 103 8.80 -9.95 -4.00
N LYS A 104 10.13 -10.11 -4.10
CA LYS A 104 10.83 -10.06 -5.39
C LYS A 104 10.38 -11.18 -6.32
N HIS A 105 10.20 -12.39 -5.80
CA HIS A 105 9.70 -13.51 -6.58
C HIS A 105 8.30 -13.23 -7.15
N TRP A 106 7.41 -12.66 -6.34
CA TRP A 106 6.12 -12.21 -6.81
C TRP A 106 6.24 -11.13 -7.89
N GLN A 107 7.10 -10.11 -7.72
CA GLN A 107 7.28 -9.07 -8.73
C GLN A 107 7.71 -9.62 -10.11
N GLU A 108 8.46 -10.72 -10.12
CA GLU A 108 8.93 -11.37 -11.34
C GLU A 108 7.85 -12.27 -12.00
N SER A 109 6.81 -12.61 -11.26
CA SER A 109 5.74 -13.51 -11.66
C SER A 109 4.85 -12.93 -12.76
N GLN A 110 4.14 -13.81 -13.47
CA GLN A 110 3.21 -13.40 -14.53
C GLN A 110 1.96 -12.72 -13.94
N GLU A 111 1.58 -13.10 -12.72
CA GLU A 111 0.48 -12.50 -11.96
C GLU A 111 0.76 -11.03 -11.62
N TYR A 112 2.00 -10.67 -11.24
CA TYR A 112 2.38 -9.27 -11.06
C TYR A 112 2.29 -8.49 -12.36
N LYS A 113 2.79 -9.07 -13.47
CA LYS A 113 2.72 -8.46 -14.80
C LYS A 113 1.28 -8.30 -15.29
N ALA A 114 0.34 -9.13 -14.86
CA ALA A 114 -1.08 -9.00 -15.18
C ALA A 114 -1.75 -7.88 -14.37
N SER A 115 -1.56 -7.85 -13.05
CA SER A 115 -2.13 -6.84 -12.15
C SER A 115 -1.50 -5.45 -12.31
N HIS A 116 -0.28 -5.38 -12.84
CA HIS A 116 0.43 -4.14 -13.16
C HIS A 116 0.59 -3.91 -14.67
N LYS A 117 -0.08 -4.72 -15.52
CA LYS A 117 0.03 -4.66 -16.99
C LYS A 117 -0.24 -3.27 -17.56
N ASN A 118 -1.09 -2.54 -16.86
CA ASN A 118 -1.54 -1.23 -17.27
C ASN A 118 -0.71 -0.07 -16.65
N ARG A 119 0.26 -0.37 -15.77
CA ARG A 119 1.18 0.63 -15.20
C ARG A 119 2.01 1.23 -16.35
N GLY A 120 1.85 2.53 -16.60
CA GLY A 120 2.50 3.20 -17.74
C GLY A 120 1.61 3.39 -18.98
N THR A 121 0.53 2.62 -19.13
CA THR A 121 -0.36 2.69 -20.30
C THR A 121 -1.55 3.64 -20.09
N LYS A 122 -2.31 3.94 -21.16
CA LYS A 122 -3.56 4.73 -21.11
C LYS A 122 -4.72 4.03 -20.38
N GLN A 123 -4.57 2.74 -20.03
CA GLN A 123 -5.61 1.93 -19.38
C GLN A 123 -5.32 1.64 -17.89
N GLY A 124 -4.16 2.06 -17.36
CA GLY A 124 -3.90 1.94 -15.92
C GLY A 124 -4.65 3.04 -15.20
N ALA A 125 -5.05 2.83 -13.93
CA ALA A 125 -5.78 3.81 -13.10
C ALA A 125 -5.52 5.23 -13.60
N ASP A 126 -6.53 5.78 -14.27
CA ASP A 126 -6.38 6.74 -15.37
C ASP A 126 -5.38 7.84 -14.98
N LYS A 127 -4.53 8.29 -15.91
CA LYS A 127 -3.51 9.34 -15.59
C LYS A 127 -4.15 10.59 -14.98
N SER A 128 -5.46 10.76 -15.18
CA SER A 128 -6.30 11.77 -14.56
C SER A 128 -6.51 11.56 -13.05
N ILE A 129 -6.58 10.32 -12.55
CA ILE A 129 -6.91 10.00 -11.15
C ILE A 129 -5.67 10.02 -10.24
N VAL A 130 -4.56 9.39 -10.66
CA VAL A 130 -3.35 9.27 -9.83
C VAL A 130 -2.21 10.14 -10.34
N ASN A 131 -1.71 11.02 -9.48
CA ASN A 131 -0.51 11.81 -9.73
C ASN A 131 0.76 11.00 -9.50
N ARG A 132 1.33 10.47 -10.57
CA ARG A 132 2.55 9.64 -10.51
C ARG A 132 3.80 10.41 -10.10
N ASN A 133 3.86 11.72 -10.33
CA ASN A 133 5.01 12.53 -9.94
C ASN A 133 5.06 12.79 -8.44
N LEU A 134 3.90 12.77 -7.78
CA LEU A 134 3.78 12.91 -6.33
C LEU A 134 3.73 11.55 -5.62
N SER A 135 3.49 10.46 -6.34
CA SER A 135 3.43 9.11 -5.77
C SER A 135 4.82 8.48 -5.65
N PHE A 136 5.03 7.70 -4.60
CA PHE A 136 6.31 7.01 -4.34
C PHE A 136 6.06 5.70 -3.58
N ASN A 137 7.05 4.83 -3.50
CA ASN A 137 6.99 3.64 -2.65
C ASN A 137 8.11 3.67 -1.60
N ILE A 138 7.82 3.11 -0.43
CA ILE A 138 8.79 2.81 0.62
C ILE A 138 8.74 1.31 0.84
N SER A 139 9.88 0.65 0.88
CA SER A 139 9.97 -0.78 1.21
C SER A 139 10.98 -0.98 2.32
N LEU A 140 10.61 -1.77 3.34
CA LEU A 140 11.44 -1.99 4.53
C LEU A 140 10.96 -3.19 5.33
N GLU A 141 11.81 -3.70 6.21
CA GLU A 141 11.43 -4.73 7.18
C GLU A 141 10.84 -4.11 8.44
N PHE A 142 9.70 -4.63 8.88
CA PHE A 142 9.15 -4.38 10.21
C PHE A 142 9.44 -5.54 11.14
N LYS A 143 9.69 -5.20 12.40
CA LYS A 143 9.88 -6.12 13.52
C LYS A 143 8.96 -5.76 14.69
#